data_AF-A0AAN4RKX7-F1
#
_entry.id   AF-A0AAN4RKX7-F1
#
_cell.length_a   1.000
_cell.length_b   1.000
_cell.length_c   1.000
_cell.angle_alpha   90.00
_cell.angle_beta   90.00
_cell.angle_gamma   90.00
#
_symmetry.space_group_name_H-M   'P 1'
#
loop_
_entity.id
_entity.type
_entity.pdbx_description
1 polymer ?
#
loop_
_entity_poly.entity_id
_entity_poly.type
_entity_poly.pdbx_seq_one_letter_code
_entity_poly.pdbx_strand_id
1 'polypeptide(L)'
;MSEEEKKKSTELKKTQQMMDPYYEEKAQNHAEMVSWIASAEKELADLRLRKALLEADFPGLLNEYRRLIVTDAAISTVAKTNLLAYLTYELLRPLSDATLKQTDSYNIWQAKYFLVKYQLTDKRELALSFKMNVIDTRFAAKFMPLILLDLQEMSVTVDERQVLELIRLWYSEKIFSRNQLSLINYDLNRLLENFKKLGFAVSPSLLDNTRALSVDLESEFPLATGILDSIFITTMESSEYDFDKIGQANYQVKLNQEQNVYIHSEKNKTHLFIDSNNRRRSILDFFTHYPFFVPLIVRD
;
A
#
# COMPACT_ATOMS: atom_id res chain seq x y z
N MET A 1 -49.58 71.96 5.97
CA MET A 1 -49.10 70.95 6.92
C MET A 1 -49.38 71.44 8.32
N SER A 2 -50.49 70.98 8.90
CA SER A 2 -50.91 71.31 10.26
C SER A 2 -49.96 70.67 11.29
N GLU A 3 -49.80 71.28 12.46
CA GLU A 3 -48.97 70.74 13.55
C GLU A 3 -49.38 69.32 13.98
N GLU A 4 -50.64 68.93 13.72
CA GLU A 4 -51.14 67.57 13.92
C GLU A 4 -50.58 66.53 12.94
N GLU A 5 -50.31 66.89 11.68
CA GLU A 5 -49.68 65.97 10.72
C GLU A 5 -48.19 65.76 11.03
N LYS A 6 -47.51 66.80 11.54
CA LYS A 6 -46.15 66.67 12.07
C LYS A 6 -46.12 65.81 13.33
N LYS A 7 -47.04 65.99 14.28
CA LYS A 7 -47.14 65.13 15.48
C LYS A 7 -47.46 63.67 15.13
N LYS A 8 -48.44 63.39 14.27
CA LYS A 8 -48.75 62.02 13.81
C LYS A 8 -47.57 61.38 13.06
N SER A 9 -46.86 62.10 12.19
CA SER A 9 -45.68 61.56 11.51
C SER A 9 -44.48 61.32 12.44
N THR A 10 -44.39 62.07 13.54
CA THR A 10 -43.34 61.91 14.57
C THR A 10 -43.69 60.80 15.56
N GLU A 11 -44.98 60.59 15.86
CA GLU A 11 -45.45 59.45 16.66
C GLU A 11 -45.37 58.14 15.89
N LEU A 12 -45.76 58.12 14.59
CA LEU A 12 -45.60 56.94 13.71
C LEU A 12 -44.13 56.60 13.45
N LYS A 13 -43.23 57.60 13.36
CA LYS A 13 -41.78 57.37 13.32
C LYS A 13 -41.20 56.91 14.65
N LYS A 14 -41.76 57.31 15.80
CA LYS A 14 -41.36 56.83 17.13
C LYS A 14 -41.86 55.41 17.42
N THR A 15 -43.01 54.99 16.88
CA THR A 15 -43.50 53.60 17.05
C THR A 15 -42.77 52.59 16.17
N GLN A 16 -42.08 53.03 15.11
CA GLN A 16 -41.24 52.17 14.27
C GLN A 16 -39.77 52.09 14.75
N GLN A 17 -39.38 52.77 15.84
CA GLN A 17 -38.00 52.87 16.32
C GLN A 17 -37.76 52.39 17.75
N MET A 18 -38.62 51.53 18.27
CA MET A 18 -38.30 50.71 19.45
C MET A 18 -38.73 49.28 19.16
N MET A 19 -37.90 48.55 18.40
CA MET A 19 -37.79 47.12 18.68
C MET A 19 -37.38 47.04 20.14
N ASP A 20 -38.25 46.43 20.95
CA ASP A 20 -38.01 46.28 22.38
C ASP A 20 -36.71 45.48 22.56
N PRO A 21 -35.66 46.08 23.17
CA PRO A 21 -34.34 45.46 23.32
C PRO A 21 -34.40 44.06 23.94
N TYR A 22 -35.40 43.80 24.79
CA TYR A 22 -35.63 42.47 25.36
C TYR A 22 -35.97 41.41 24.31
N TYR A 23 -36.78 41.73 23.30
CA TYR A 23 -37.15 40.78 22.25
C TYR A 23 -36.01 40.59 21.24
N GLU A 24 -35.16 41.60 21.02
CA GLU A 24 -33.92 41.45 20.23
C GLU A 24 -32.92 40.53 20.92
N GLU A 25 -32.66 40.77 22.21
CA GLU A 25 -31.76 39.94 23.03
C GLU A 25 -32.29 38.49 23.12
N LYS A 26 -33.60 38.31 23.33
CA LYS A 26 -34.22 36.99 23.34
C LYS A 26 -34.11 36.27 22.00
N ALA A 27 -34.23 36.98 20.88
CA ALA A 27 -34.07 36.41 19.55
C ALA A 27 -32.61 36.01 19.27
N GLN A 28 -31.64 36.83 19.68
CA GLN A 28 -30.22 36.49 19.63
C GLN A 28 -29.90 35.26 20.47
N ASN A 29 -30.32 35.24 21.73
CA ASN A 29 -30.13 34.09 22.63
C ASN A 29 -30.73 32.80 22.06
N HIS A 30 -31.93 32.88 21.47
CA HIS A 30 -32.53 31.71 20.81
C HIS A 30 -31.69 31.23 19.61
N ALA A 31 -31.21 32.14 18.77
CA ALA A 31 -30.37 31.79 17.62
C ALA A 31 -29.03 31.16 18.07
N GLU A 32 -28.43 31.68 19.14
CA GLU A 32 -27.22 31.11 19.75
C GLU A 32 -27.47 29.70 20.31
N MET A 33 -28.56 29.50 21.05
CA MET A 33 -28.93 28.18 21.57
C MET A 33 -29.15 27.16 20.44
N VAL A 34 -29.86 27.55 19.37
CA VAL A 34 -30.06 26.67 18.20
C VAL A 34 -28.73 26.33 17.54
N SER A 35 -27.81 27.29 17.43
CA SER A 35 -26.45 27.05 16.91
C SER A 35 -25.65 26.08 17.79
N TRP A 36 -25.70 26.24 19.11
CA TRP A 36 -25.03 25.32 20.05
C TRP A 36 -25.61 23.91 20.00
N ILE A 37 -26.94 23.77 19.90
CA ILE A 37 -27.60 22.47 19.73
C ILE A 37 -27.12 21.81 18.43
N ALA A 38 -27.14 22.52 17.30
CA ALA A 38 -26.69 21.99 16.03
C ALA A 38 -25.20 21.55 16.08
N SER A 39 -24.35 22.30 16.79
CA SER A 39 -22.95 21.92 17.01
C SER A 39 -22.83 20.64 17.84
N ALA A 40 -23.56 20.54 18.95
CA ALA A 40 -23.56 19.37 19.82
C ALA A 40 -24.11 18.12 19.11
N GLU A 41 -25.14 18.27 18.28
CA GLU A 41 -25.69 17.18 17.47
C GLU A 41 -24.67 16.66 16.45
N LYS A 42 -23.90 17.56 15.82
CA LYS A 42 -22.82 17.18 14.90
C LYS A 42 -21.69 16.44 15.62
N GLU A 43 -21.29 16.89 16.80
CA GLU A 43 -20.28 16.21 17.62
C GLU A 43 -20.77 14.83 18.08
N LEU A 44 -22.02 14.72 18.52
CA LEU A 44 -22.60 13.45 18.93
C LEU A 44 -22.69 12.46 17.76
N ALA A 45 -23.08 12.92 16.58
CA ALA A 45 -23.10 12.10 15.37
C ALA A 45 -21.69 11.58 15.02
N ASP A 46 -20.67 12.43 15.16
CA ASP A 46 -19.28 12.04 14.91
C ASP A 46 -18.76 11.03 15.96
N LEU A 47 -19.09 11.20 17.24
CA LEU A 47 -18.76 10.22 18.29
C LEU A 47 -19.45 8.87 18.05
N ARG A 48 -20.72 8.88 17.63
CA ARG A 48 -21.45 7.66 17.25
C ARG A 48 -20.78 6.95 16.08
N LEU A 49 -20.35 7.70 15.05
CA LEU A 49 -19.61 7.14 13.93
C LEU A 49 -18.30 6.50 14.41
N ARG A 50 -17.48 7.21 15.19
CA ARG A 50 -16.21 6.68 15.70
C ARG A 50 -16.40 5.42 16.54
N LYS A 51 -17.46 5.36 17.35
CA LYS A 51 -17.85 4.15 18.09
C LYS A 51 -18.18 3.00 17.13
N ALA A 52 -19.02 3.25 16.14
CA ALA A 52 -19.39 2.23 15.16
C ALA A 52 -18.17 1.70 14.39
N LEU A 53 -17.22 2.57 14.04
CA LEU A 53 -15.95 2.18 13.40
C LEU A 53 -15.09 1.29 14.30
N LEU A 54 -15.05 1.56 15.62
CA LEU A 54 -14.29 0.76 16.57
C LEU A 54 -14.85 -0.66 16.74
N GLU A 55 -16.18 -0.78 16.66
CA GLU A 55 -16.90 -2.04 16.84
C GLU A 55 -17.05 -2.85 15.52
N ALA A 56 -16.75 -2.24 14.38
CA ALA A 56 -16.91 -2.84 13.06
C ALA A 56 -15.80 -3.85 12.74
N ASP A 57 -16.21 -4.94 12.07
CA ASP A 57 -15.29 -5.87 11.41
C ASP A 57 -14.89 -5.34 10.01
N PHE A 58 -14.06 -6.10 9.29
CA PHE A 58 -13.58 -5.68 7.97
C PHE A 58 -14.72 -5.34 6.98
N PRO A 59 -15.77 -6.17 6.80
CA PRO A 59 -16.92 -5.80 5.97
C PRO A 59 -17.61 -4.49 6.39
N GLY A 60 -17.80 -4.28 7.69
CA GLY A 60 -18.37 -3.03 8.21
C GLY A 60 -17.50 -1.82 7.88
N LEU A 61 -16.19 -1.92 8.12
CA LEU A 61 -15.21 -0.89 7.80
C LEU A 61 -15.14 -0.61 6.29
N LEU A 62 -15.22 -1.64 5.45
CA LEU A 62 -15.23 -1.52 3.99
C LEU A 62 -16.48 -0.78 3.50
N ASN A 63 -17.64 -1.07 4.08
CA ASN A 63 -18.89 -0.36 3.75
C ASN A 63 -18.80 1.11 4.13
N GLU A 64 -18.26 1.42 5.31
CA GLU A 64 -18.01 2.81 5.72
C GLU A 64 -16.96 3.50 4.83
N TYR A 65 -15.93 2.79 4.39
CA TYR A 65 -14.97 3.30 3.42
C TYR A 65 -15.65 3.72 2.11
N ARG A 66 -16.51 2.87 1.56
CA ARG A 66 -17.27 3.17 0.35
C ARG A 66 -18.26 4.32 0.57
N ARG A 67 -18.95 4.35 1.70
CA ARG A 67 -19.93 5.39 2.03
C ARG A 67 -19.31 6.75 2.31
N LEU A 68 -18.08 6.80 2.84
CA LEU A 68 -17.49 8.03 3.34
C LEU A 68 -16.34 8.54 2.48
N ILE A 69 -15.42 7.67 2.09
CA ILE A 69 -14.23 8.05 1.33
C ILE A 69 -14.57 8.09 -0.15
N VAL A 70 -15.19 7.04 -0.68
CA VAL A 70 -15.45 6.91 -2.13
C VAL A 70 -16.48 7.91 -2.64
N THR A 71 -17.49 8.27 -1.84
CA THR A 71 -18.48 9.28 -2.24
C THR A 71 -18.13 10.70 -1.77
N ASP A 72 -16.96 10.91 -1.17
CA ASP A 72 -16.52 12.20 -0.62
C ASP A 72 -17.48 12.82 0.42
N ALA A 73 -18.03 11.99 1.29
CA ALA A 73 -18.96 12.47 2.30
C ALA A 73 -18.22 13.35 3.33
N ALA A 74 -18.87 14.42 3.79
CA ALA A 74 -18.33 15.27 4.83
C ALA A 74 -18.20 14.48 6.15
N ILE A 75 -16.97 14.25 6.59
CA ILE A 75 -16.64 13.58 7.86
C ILE A 75 -15.54 14.34 8.60
N SER A 76 -15.45 14.15 9.91
CA SER A 76 -14.33 14.71 10.66
C SER A 76 -13.01 14.06 10.25
N THR A 77 -11.91 14.82 10.36
CA THR A 77 -10.56 14.30 10.13
C THR A 77 -10.25 13.12 11.04
N VAL A 78 -10.74 13.13 12.28
CA VAL A 78 -10.51 12.04 13.23
C VAL A 78 -11.27 10.78 12.84
N ALA A 79 -12.53 10.89 12.43
CA ALA A 79 -13.29 9.75 11.92
C ALA A 79 -12.63 9.14 10.68
N LYS A 80 -12.15 9.99 9.76
CA LYS A 80 -11.38 9.56 8.59
C LYS A 80 -10.12 8.79 8.99
N THR A 81 -9.33 9.34 9.92
CA THR A 81 -8.10 8.71 10.41
C THR A 81 -8.38 7.37 11.08
N ASN A 82 -9.41 7.29 11.93
CA ASN A 82 -9.80 6.05 12.61
C ASN A 82 -10.25 4.98 11.62
N LEU A 83 -11.11 5.34 10.65
CA LEU A 83 -11.57 4.42 9.61
C LEU A 83 -10.38 3.82 8.85
N LEU A 84 -9.44 4.65 8.39
CA LEU A 84 -8.26 4.17 7.67
C LEU A 84 -7.34 3.34 8.57
N ALA A 85 -7.16 3.71 9.83
CA ALA A 85 -6.33 2.98 10.77
C ALA A 85 -6.89 1.58 11.04
N TYR A 86 -8.19 1.46 11.36
CA TYR A 86 -8.85 0.18 11.62
C TYR A 86 -8.90 -0.71 10.38
N LEU A 87 -9.22 -0.12 9.22
CA LEU A 87 -9.22 -0.85 7.95
C LEU A 87 -7.82 -1.38 7.61
N THR A 88 -6.78 -0.55 7.76
CA THR A 88 -5.39 -0.97 7.53
C THR A 88 -4.96 -2.03 8.53
N TYR A 89 -5.41 -1.94 9.79
CA TYR A 89 -5.13 -2.98 10.79
C TYR A 89 -5.68 -4.34 10.37
N GLU A 90 -6.94 -4.42 9.91
CA GLU A 90 -7.53 -5.69 9.42
C GLU A 90 -6.78 -6.25 8.21
N LEU A 91 -6.31 -5.38 7.31
CA LEU A 91 -5.46 -5.76 6.18
C LEU A 91 -4.11 -6.33 6.64
N LEU A 92 -3.50 -5.73 7.67
CA LEU A 92 -2.19 -6.11 8.21
C LEU A 92 -2.26 -7.15 9.33
N ARG A 93 -3.45 -7.62 9.68
CA ARG A 93 -3.71 -8.54 10.80
C ARG A 93 -2.79 -9.76 10.85
N PRO A 94 -2.39 -10.42 9.75
CA PRO A 94 -1.43 -11.53 9.82
C PRO A 94 -0.09 -11.19 10.48
N LEU A 95 0.29 -9.91 10.51
CA LEU A 95 1.52 -9.46 11.14
C LEU A 95 1.36 -9.22 12.66
N SER A 96 0.16 -9.42 13.22
CA SER A 96 -0.13 -9.20 14.64
C SER A 96 0.62 -10.14 15.56
N ASP A 97 1.00 -11.33 15.07
CA ASP A 97 1.56 -12.43 15.88
C ASP A 97 2.90 -12.11 16.57
N ALA A 98 3.48 -10.91 16.42
CA ALA A 98 4.65 -10.56 17.21
C ALA A 98 4.86 -9.08 17.57
N THR A 99 4.46 -8.08 16.78
CA THR A 99 4.86 -6.69 17.10
C THR A 99 4.02 -5.59 16.45
N LEU A 100 2.91 -5.90 15.77
CA LEU A 100 2.18 -4.90 14.99
C LEU A 100 1.65 -3.78 15.91
N LYS A 101 2.25 -2.60 15.80
CA LYS A 101 1.91 -1.44 16.62
C LYS A 101 1.89 -0.19 15.77
N GLN A 102 0.95 0.70 16.03
CA GLN A 102 0.95 2.01 15.40
C GLN A 102 2.10 2.84 16.01
N THR A 103 2.83 3.56 15.17
CA THR A 103 3.89 4.48 15.63
C THR A 103 3.27 5.83 16.02
N ASP A 104 4.10 6.79 16.47
CA ASP A 104 3.68 8.18 16.70
C ASP A 104 3.09 8.84 15.45
N SER A 105 3.47 8.35 14.26
CA SER A 105 2.84 8.75 13.00
C SER A 105 1.55 7.99 12.79
N TYR A 106 0.45 8.73 12.64
CA TYR A 106 -0.90 8.18 12.50
C TYR A 106 -1.03 7.18 11.34
N ASN A 107 -0.22 7.29 10.29
CA ASN A 107 -0.30 6.43 9.11
C ASN A 107 0.83 5.41 8.97
N ILE A 108 1.56 5.11 10.05
CA ILE A 108 2.65 4.13 10.03
C ILE A 108 2.43 3.06 11.10
N TRP A 109 2.41 1.82 10.63
CA TRP A 109 2.44 0.61 11.45
C TRP A 109 3.85 0.04 11.48
N GLN A 110 4.30 -0.39 12.66
CA GLN A 110 5.55 -1.10 12.86
C GLN A 110 5.27 -2.60 12.96
N ALA A 111 5.77 -3.37 12.00
CA ALA A 111 5.85 -4.82 12.07
C ALA A 111 7.22 -5.27 12.59
N LYS A 112 7.46 -6.58 12.63
CA LYS A 112 8.66 -7.15 13.28
C LYS A 112 9.94 -6.80 12.53
N TYR A 113 9.88 -6.81 11.21
CA TYR A 113 11.05 -6.66 10.33
C TYR A 113 11.02 -5.38 9.48
N PHE A 114 9.90 -4.66 9.46
CA PHE A 114 9.71 -3.47 8.61
C PHE A 114 8.61 -2.55 9.14
N LEU A 115 8.60 -1.32 8.64
CA LEU A 115 7.51 -0.36 8.80
C LEU A 115 6.59 -0.42 7.58
N VAL A 116 5.28 -0.24 7.80
CA VAL A 116 4.26 -0.10 6.76
C VAL A 116 3.63 1.28 6.89
N LYS A 117 3.85 2.13 5.89
CA LYS A 117 3.14 3.40 5.74
C LYS A 117 1.94 3.18 4.83
N TYR A 118 0.78 3.67 5.21
CA TYR A 118 -0.39 3.68 4.35
C TYR A 118 -0.77 5.11 3.94
N GLN A 119 -1.28 5.26 2.72
CA GLN A 119 -1.74 6.54 2.21
C GLN A 119 -2.80 6.33 1.13
N LEU A 120 -3.78 7.23 1.07
CA LEU A 120 -4.74 7.26 -0.03
C LEU A 120 -4.12 7.92 -1.26
N THR A 121 -4.30 7.31 -2.42
CA THR A 121 -4.01 7.92 -3.73
C THR A 121 -5.09 8.95 -4.07
N ASP A 122 -4.85 9.74 -5.13
CA ASP A 122 -5.86 10.68 -5.66
C ASP A 122 -7.13 9.96 -6.12
N LYS A 123 -7.02 8.67 -6.48
CA LYS A 123 -8.14 7.80 -6.86
C LYS A 123 -8.81 7.13 -5.66
N ARG A 124 -8.39 7.43 -4.43
CA ARG A 124 -8.90 6.81 -3.20
C ARG A 124 -8.63 5.30 -3.17
N GLU A 125 -7.51 4.89 -3.73
CA GLU A 125 -6.93 3.55 -3.51
C GLU A 125 -6.01 3.64 -2.28
N LEU A 126 -5.86 2.53 -1.56
CA LEU A 126 -4.96 2.46 -0.41
C LEU A 126 -3.58 1.94 -0.86
N ALA A 127 -2.58 2.82 -0.85
CA ALA A 127 -1.20 2.45 -1.11
C ALA A 127 -0.50 2.05 0.20
N LEU A 128 0.10 0.86 0.23
CA LEU A 128 0.96 0.37 1.30
C LEU A 128 2.41 0.44 0.86
N SER A 129 3.20 1.23 1.59
CA SER A 129 4.63 1.37 1.38
C SER A 129 5.41 0.74 2.51
N PHE A 130 6.46 0.00 2.17
CA PHE A 130 7.24 -0.82 3.11
C PHE A 130 8.64 -0.24 3.27
N LYS A 131 9.14 -0.20 4.51
CA LYS A 131 10.50 0.24 4.83
C LYS A 131 11.18 -0.77 5.74
N MET A 132 12.24 -1.39 5.24
CA MET A 132 13.08 -2.31 5.99
C MET A 132 14.18 -1.58 6.75
N ASN A 133 14.69 -2.20 7.82
CA ASN A 133 15.93 -1.75 8.44
C ASN A 133 17.12 -2.19 7.59
N VAL A 134 18.04 -1.26 7.32
CA VAL A 134 19.31 -1.55 6.63
C VAL A 134 20.25 -2.34 7.54
N ILE A 135 21.13 -3.16 6.98
CA ILE A 135 22.24 -3.75 7.77
C ILE A 135 23.25 -2.66 8.14
N ASP A 136 23.54 -1.79 7.18
CA ASP A 136 24.57 -0.76 7.30
C ASP A 136 23.91 0.61 7.44
N THR A 137 24.11 1.23 8.60
CA THR A 137 23.52 2.52 8.99
C THR A 137 24.01 3.69 8.15
N ARG A 138 25.04 3.50 7.31
CA ARG A 138 25.45 4.49 6.30
C ARG A 138 24.38 4.70 5.22
N PHE A 139 23.51 3.72 5.00
CA PHE A 139 22.43 3.81 4.02
C PHE A 139 21.10 4.18 4.67
N ALA A 140 20.33 5.04 4.01
CA ALA A 140 19.00 5.42 4.48
C ALA A 140 17.93 4.61 3.72
N ALA A 141 17.25 3.68 4.41
CA ALA A 141 16.09 3.01 3.83
C ALA A 141 14.92 3.99 3.64
N LYS A 142 14.34 3.96 2.44
CA LYS A 142 13.13 4.71 2.07
C LYS A 142 11.91 3.79 2.10
N PHE A 143 10.73 4.40 2.19
CA PHE A 143 9.47 3.67 2.00
C PHE A 143 9.29 3.36 0.52
N MET A 144 9.09 2.09 0.20
CA MET A 144 8.86 1.59 -1.16
C MET A 144 7.37 1.30 -1.35
N PRO A 145 6.66 2.01 -2.25
CA PRO A 145 5.23 1.82 -2.49
C PRO A 145 4.97 0.50 -3.24
N LEU A 146 4.75 -0.57 -2.49
CA LEU A 146 4.81 -1.93 -3.04
C LEU A 146 3.43 -2.50 -3.39
N ILE A 147 2.40 -2.20 -2.60
CA ILE A 147 1.07 -2.78 -2.75
C ILE A 147 0.05 -1.66 -2.87
N LEU A 148 -0.81 -1.76 -3.88
CA LEU A 148 -1.94 -0.88 -4.08
C LEU A 148 -3.24 -1.68 -3.97
N LEU A 149 -4.14 -1.23 -3.11
CA LEU A 149 -5.45 -1.86 -2.89
C LEU A 149 -6.56 -0.95 -3.38
N ASP A 150 -7.36 -1.45 -4.32
CA ASP A 150 -8.64 -0.85 -4.67
C ASP A 150 -9.73 -1.47 -3.78
N LEU A 151 -10.23 -0.67 -2.83
CA LEU A 151 -11.27 -1.07 -1.87
C LEU A 151 -12.68 -1.00 -2.46
N GLN A 152 -12.85 -0.38 -3.64
CA GLN A 152 -14.12 -0.41 -4.37
C GLN A 152 -14.22 -1.74 -5.11
N GLU A 153 -13.26 -1.98 -6.00
CA GLU A 153 -13.23 -3.15 -6.88
C GLU A 153 -12.72 -4.43 -6.19
N MET A 154 -12.25 -4.30 -4.94
CA MET A 154 -11.63 -5.41 -4.19
C MET A 154 -10.50 -6.04 -4.99
N SER A 155 -9.58 -5.22 -5.50
CA SER A 155 -8.42 -5.69 -6.26
C SER A 155 -7.12 -5.26 -5.62
N VAL A 156 -6.07 -6.07 -5.82
CA VAL A 156 -4.72 -5.80 -5.32
C VAL A 156 -3.74 -5.91 -6.47
N THR A 157 -2.87 -4.92 -6.59
CA THR A 157 -1.72 -4.91 -7.48
C THR A 157 -0.44 -4.73 -6.69
N VAL A 158 0.63 -5.37 -7.18
CA VAL A 158 1.98 -5.28 -6.63
C VAL A 158 2.84 -4.56 -7.65
N ASP A 159 3.59 -3.55 -7.22
CA ASP A 159 4.53 -2.85 -8.10
C ASP A 159 5.80 -3.70 -8.30
N GLU A 160 5.87 -4.36 -9.45
CA GLU A 160 7.00 -5.22 -9.83
C GLU A 160 8.33 -4.46 -9.87
N ARG A 161 8.32 -3.15 -10.15
CA ARG A 161 9.55 -2.33 -10.14
C ARG A 161 10.13 -2.25 -8.74
N GLN A 162 9.28 -2.15 -7.71
CA GLN A 162 9.75 -2.17 -6.32
C GLN A 162 10.26 -3.55 -5.89
N VAL A 163 9.73 -4.63 -6.47
CA VAL A 163 10.26 -5.98 -6.23
C VAL A 163 11.66 -6.14 -6.81
N LEU A 164 11.88 -5.65 -8.03
CA LEU A 164 13.21 -5.63 -8.65
C LEU A 164 14.18 -4.69 -7.90
N GLU A 165 13.70 -3.55 -7.40
CA GLU A 165 14.48 -2.65 -6.55
C GLU A 165 14.94 -3.34 -5.26
N LEU A 166 14.07 -4.12 -4.60
CA LEU A 166 14.45 -4.92 -3.42
C LEU A 166 15.58 -5.91 -3.74
N ILE A 167 15.54 -6.52 -4.94
CA ILE A 167 16.61 -7.40 -5.41
C ILE A 167 17.90 -6.62 -5.63
N ARG A 168 17.86 -5.41 -6.23
CA ARG A 168 19.04 -4.54 -6.39
C ARG A 168 19.66 -4.17 -5.05
N LEU A 169 18.85 -3.69 -4.11
CA LEU A 169 19.31 -3.27 -2.79
C LEU A 169 19.96 -4.42 -2.01
N TRP A 170 19.53 -5.66 -2.25
CA TRP A 170 20.15 -6.86 -1.68
C TRP A 170 21.41 -7.31 -2.42
N TYR A 171 21.34 -7.45 -3.74
CA TYR A 171 22.39 -8.11 -4.52
C TYR A 171 23.52 -7.16 -4.90
N SER A 172 23.19 -5.99 -5.45
CA SER A 172 24.17 -5.00 -5.94
C SER A 172 24.71 -4.16 -4.78
N GLU A 173 23.79 -3.51 -4.05
CA GLU A 173 24.18 -2.53 -3.03
C GLU A 173 24.50 -3.15 -1.66
N LYS A 174 24.17 -4.44 -1.47
CA LYS A 174 24.38 -5.19 -0.21
C LYS A 174 23.78 -4.50 1.03
N ILE A 175 22.75 -3.68 0.85
CA ILE A 175 22.05 -2.93 1.91
C ILE A 175 21.22 -3.86 2.79
N PHE A 176 20.65 -4.91 2.18
CA PHE A 176 19.86 -5.94 2.85
C PHE A 176 20.56 -7.29 2.81
N SER A 177 20.20 -8.17 3.75
CA SER A 177 20.72 -9.54 3.82
C SER A 177 19.74 -10.50 3.18
N ARG A 178 20.25 -11.66 2.76
CA ARG A 178 19.41 -12.76 2.27
C ARG A 178 18.32 -13.13 3.29
N ASN A 179 18.68 -13.22 4.57
CA ASN A 179 17.73 -13.56 5.64
C ASN A 179 16.62 -12.51 5.78
N GLN A 180 16.95 -11.22 5.68
CA GLN A 180 15.95 -10.15 5.71
C GLN A 180 14.99 -10.24 4.52
N LEU A 181 15.49 -10.54 3.31
CA LEU A 181 14.66 -10.73 2.13
C LEU A 181 13.73 -11.93 2.26
N SER A 182 14.22 -13.06 2.78
CA SER A 182 13.38 -14.24 3.01
C SER A 182 12.26 -13.96 4.03
N LEU A 183 12.58 -13.24 5.12
CA LEU A 183 11.60 -12.87 6.14
C LEU A 183 10.53 -11.91 5.62
N ILE A 184 10.92 -10.86 4.89
CA ILE A 184 9.93 -9.95 4.32
C ILE A 184 9.11 -10.64 3.23
N ASN A 185 9.71 -11.49 2.40
CA ASN A 185 8.98 -12.25 1.39
C ASN A 185 7.91 -13.15 2.02
N TYR A 186 8.24 -13.80 3.14
CA TYR A 186 7.28 -14.59 3.92
C TYR A 186 6.12 -13.73 4.45
N ASP A 187 6.41 -12.61 5.11
CA ASP A 187 5.39 -11.72 5.67
C ASP A 187 4.52 -11.07 4.59
N LEU A 188 5.10 -10.65 3.46
CA LEU A 188 4.35 -10.11 2.32
C LEU A 188 3.42 -11.16 1.72
N ASN A 189 3.85 -12.41 1.59
CA ASN A 189 2.97 -13.48 1.11
C ASN A 189 1.82 -13.78 2.09
N ARG A 190 2.06 -13.68 3.41
CA ARG A 190 0.97 -13.76 4.41
C ARG A 190 -0.05 -12.63 4.23
N LEU A 191 0.41 -11.42 3.90
CA LEU A 191 -0.50 -10.31 3.57
C LEU A 191 -1.31 -10.60 2.30
N LEU A 192 -0.67 -11.05 1.21
CA LEU A 192 -1.37 -11.40 -0.03
C LEU A 192 -2.39 -12.52 0.18
N GLU A 193 -2.06 -13.53 0.99
CA GLU A 193 -3.00 -14.58 1.37
C GLU A 193 -4.19 -14.04 2.18
N ASN A 194 -3.93 -13.10 3.11
CA ASN A 194 -4.99 -12.44 3.86
C ASN A 194 -5.90 -11.60 2.97
N PHE A 195 -5.34 -10.86 2.00
CA PHE A 195 -6.16 -10.12 1.04
C PHE A 195 -7.08 -11.06 0.27
N LYS A 196 -6.57 -12.22 -0.20
CA LYS A 196 -7.41 -13.25 -0.82
C LYS A 196 -8.54 -13.72 0.12
N LYS A 197 -8.25 -13.94 1.41
CA LYS A 197 -9.25 -14.32 2.42
C LYS A 197 -10.30 -13.24 2.69
N LEU A 198 -9.91 -11.97 2.63
CA LEU A 198 -10.81 -10.82 2.77
C LEU A 198 -11.64 -10.56 1.49
N GLY A 199 -11.45 -11.35 0.44
CA GLY A 199 -12.24 -11.29 -0.80
C GLY A 199 -11.60 -10.47 -1.91
N PHE A 200 -10.31 -10.09 -1.79
CA PHE A 200 -9.63 -9.37 -2.86
C PHE A 200 -9.16 -10.29 -3.99
N ALA A 201 -9.30 -9.81 -5.23
CA ALA A 201 -8.62 -10.35 -6.39
C ALA A 201 -7.17 -9.83 -6.44
N VAL A 202 -6.22 -10.70 -6.09
CA VAL A 202 -4.78 -10.39 -6.18
C VAL A 202 -4.28 -10.72 -7.59
N SER A 203 -3.79 -9.71 -8.30
CA SER A 203 -3.18 -9.89 -9.62
C SER A 203 -1.93 -10.78 -9.53
N PRO A 204 -1.65 -11.61 -10.55
CA PRO A 204 -0.36 -12.29 -10.63
C PRO A 204 0.77 -11.28 -10.44
N SER A 205 1.76 -11.63 -9.63
CA SER A 205 2.88 -10.74 -9.34
C SER A 205 4.12 -11.54 -8.98
N LEU A 206 5.25 -10.86 -9.09
CA LEU A 206 6.55 -11.38 -8.71
C LEU A 206 6.68 -11.80 -7.24
N LEU A 207 5.77 -11.36 -6.36
CA LEU A 207 5.77 -11.75 -4.94
C LEU A 207 4.91 -12.96 -4.63
N ASP A 208 3.91 -13.29 -5.47
CA ASP A 208 2.92 -14.32 -5.15
C ASP A 208 3.56 -15.71 -5.23
N ASN A 209 3.71 -16.37 -4.08
CA ASN A 209 4.23 -17.73 -3.98
C ASN A 209 3.13 -18.79 -3.95
N THR A 210 1.85 -18.45 -4.12
CA THR A 210 0.75 -19.44 -4.04
C THR A 210 0.68 -20.36 -5.26
N ARG A 211 1.38 -20.00 -6.35
CA ARG A 211 1.44 -20.74 -7.62
C ARG A 211 2.88 -21.08 -7.97
N ALA A 212 3.05 -21.99 -8.92
CA ALA A 212 4.34 -22.17 -9.58
C ALA A 212 4.77 -20.85 -10.23
N LEU A 213 6.03 -20.48 -10.02
CA LEU A 213 6.66 -19.36 -10.72
C LEU A 213 6.83 -19.74 -12.19
N SER A 214 6.15 -19.00 -13.06
CA SER A 214 6.31 -19.03 -14.51
C SER A 214 6.22 -17.59 -14.99
N VAL A 215 7.37 -16.98 -15.27
CA VAL A 215 7.47 -15.54 -15.51
C VAL A 215 8.46 -15.28 -16.63
N ASP A 216 8.07 -14.39 -17.55
CA ASP A 216 8.96 -13.79 -18.55
C ASP A 216 9.39 -12.40 -18.06
N LEU A 217 10.69 -12.18 -17.92
CA LEU A 217 11.29 -10.93 -17.51
C LEU A 217 12.10 -10.35 -18.66
N GLU A 218 11.78 -9.12 -19.06
CA GLU A 218 12.60 -8.35 -19.97
C GLU A 218 13.53 -7.43 -19.18
N SER A 219 14.82 -7.55 -19.42
CA SER A 219 15.86 -6.68 -18.89
C SER A 219 16.20 -5.60 -19.89
N GLU A 220 16.34 -4.37 -19.42
CA GLU A 220 16.83 -3.24 -20.24
C GLU A 220 18.30 -3.40 -20.64
N PHE A 221 19.01 -4.37 -20.05
CA PHE A 221 20.43 -4.56 -20.29
C PHE A 221 20.73 -5.65 -21.34
N PRO A 222 21.71 -5.42 -22.22
CA PRO A 222 22.13 -6.43 -23.19
C PRO A 222 22.84 -7.60 -22.51
N LEU A 223 22.63 -8.81 -23.01
CA LEU A 223 23.25 -10.02 -22.46
C LEU A 223 24.78 -9.94 -22.59
N ALA A 224 25.46 -9.79 -21.45
CA ALA A 224 26.91 -9.64 -21.41
C ALA A 224 27.59 -11.01 -21.30
N THR A 225 28.64 -11.23 -22.10
CA THR A 225 29.40 -12.50 -22.11
C THR A 225 29.93 -12.86 -20.73
N GLY A 226 30.47 -11.90 -19.98
CA GLY A 226 30.98 -12.17 -18.63
C GLY A 226 29.91 -12.65 -17.63
N ILE A 227 28.64 -12.27 -17.83
CA ILE A 227 27.53 -12.79 -17.01
C ILE A 227 27.24 -14.24 -17.41
N LEU A 228 27.17 -14.54 -18.70
CA LEU A 228 26.99 -15.92 -19.19
C LEU A 228 28.12 -16.84 -18.73
N ASP A 229 29.37 -16.38 -18.81
CA ASP A 229 30.54 -17.13 -18.36
C ASP A 229 30.45 -17.43 -16.85
N SER A 230 30.03 -16.44 -16.05
CA SER A 230 29.84 -16.62 -14.61
C SER A 230 28.74 -17.64 -14.29
N ILE A 231 27.63 -17.61 -15.03
CA ILE A 231 26.56 -18.61 -14.92
C ILE A 231 27.10 -19.98 -15.28
N PHE A 232 27.80 -20.11 -16.41
CA PHE A 232 28.39 -21.36 -16.88
C PHE A 232 29.35 -21.97 -15.84
N ILE A 233 30.26 -21.17 -15.29
CA ILE A 233 31.19 -21.61 -14.24
C ILE A 233 30.42 -22.10 -13.02
N THR A 234 29.42 -21.34 -12.56
CA THR A 234 28.60 -21.72 -11.39
C THR A 234 27.85 -23.02 -11.63
N THR A 235 27.32 -23.24 -12.83
CA THR A 235 26.63 -24.50 -13.18
C THR A 235 27.60 -25.67 -13.28
N MET A 236 28.83 -25.46 -13.76
CA MET A 236 29.86 -26.49 -13.84
C MET A 236 30.35 -26.95 -12.45
N GLU A 237 30.33 -26.06 -11.46
CA GLU A 237 30.71 -26.36 -10.08
C GLU A 237 29.63 -27.13 -9.29
N SER A 238 28.43 -27.31 -9.86
CA SER A 238 27.32 -28.01 -9.21
C SER A 238 26.85 -29.20 -10.04
N SER A 239 26.89 -30.40 -9.45
CA SER A 239 26.37 -31.61 -10.10
C SER A 239 24.85 -31.63 -10.30
N GLU A 240 24.11 -30.69 -9.69
CA GLU A 240 22.66 -30.62 -9.79
C GLU A 240 22.18 -29.68 -10.92
N TYR A 241 23.09 -28.94 -11.55
CA TYR A 241 22.76 -27.95 -12.57
C TYR A 241 23.33 -28.36 -13.93
N ASP A 242 22.69 -27.89 -15.00
CA ASP A 242 23.10 -28.14 -16.37
C ASP A 242 22.95 -26.84 -17.18
N PHE A 243 23.88 -26.57 -18.09
CA PHE A 243 23.89 -25.37 -18.92
C PHE A 243 24.02 -25.75 -20.39
N ASP A 244 22.94 -25.56 -21.12
CA ASP A 244 22.82 -25.90 -22.53
C ASP A 244 22.70 -24.66 -23.41
N LYS A 245 23.52 -24.60 -24.46
CA LYS A 245 23.31 -23.66 -25.55
C LYS A 245 22.37 -24.28 -26.59
N ILE A 246 21.09 -23.90 -26.55
CA ILE A 246 20.02 -24.46 -27.39
C ILE A 246 19.79 -23.70 -28.72
N GLY A 247 20.63 -22.71 -29.02
CA GLY A 247 20.59 -21.95 -30.27
C GLY A 247 21.74 -20.95 -30.36
N GLN A 248 21.73 -20.05 -31.35
CA GLN A 248 22.80 -19.05 -31.49
C GLN A 248 22.84 -18.06 -30.33
N ALA A 249 21.67 -17.58 -29.90
CA ALA A 249 21.47 -16.60 -28.82
C ALA A 249 20.50 -17.10 -27.75
N ASN A 250 20.32 -18.42 -27.64
CA ASN A 250 19.40 -19.06 -26.70
C ASN A 250 20.18 -20.01 -25.78
N TYR A 251 19.94 -19.87 -24.49
CA TYR A 251 20.56 -20.68 -23.45
C TYR A 251 19.48 -21.23 -22.53
N GLN A 252 19.64 -22.47 -22.09
CA GLN A 252 18.82 -23.09 -21.08
C GLN A 252 19.72 -23.47 -19.91
N VAL A 253 19.30 -23.09 -18.71
CA VAL A 253 19.91 -23.55 -17.47
C VAL A 253 18.91 -24.42 -16.75
N LYS A 254 19.21 -25.71 -16.63
CA LYS A 254 18.44 -26.62 -15.79
C LYS A 254 19.01 -26.54 -14.39
N LEU A 255 18.14 -26.31 -13.42
CA LEU A 255 18.47 -26.23 -12.02
C LEU A 255 17.97 -27.49 -11.31
N ASN A 256 18.31 -27.59 -10.03
CA ASN A 256 17.83 -28.69 -9.22
C ASN A 256 16.29 -28.72 -9.17
N GLN A 257 15.77 -29.94 -9.04
CA GLN A 257 14.33 -30.21 -9.00
C GLN A 257 13.60 -29.79 -10.29
N GLU A 258 14.28 -29.95 -11.44
CA GLU A 258 13.71 -29.75 -12.78
C GLU A 258 13.22 -28.32 -13.06
N GLN A 259 13.72 -27.34 -12.31
CA GLN A 259 13.44 -25.93 -12.61
C GLN A 259 14.28 -25.50 -13.81
N ASN A 260 13.74 -24.64 -14.66
CA ASN A 260 14.38 -24.22 -15.89
C ASN A 260 14.46 -22.69 -15.97
N VAL A 261 15.56 -22.21 -16.51
CA VAL A 261 15.76 -20.81 -16.85
C VAL A 261 16.16 -20.72 -18.30
N TYR A 262 15.41 -19.98 -19.09
CA TYR A 262 15.72 -19.73 -20.49
C TYR A 262 16.18 -18.29 -20.65
N ILE A 263 17.35 -18.12 -21.25
CA ILE A 263 17.98 -16.82 -21.46
C ILE A 263 18.08 -16.60 -22.96
N HIS A 264 17.48 -15.51 -23.44
CA HIS A 264 17.57 -15.09 -24.83
C HIS A 264 18.04 -13.64 -24.93
N SER A 265 18.85 -13.34 -25.94
CA SER A 265 19.20 -11.97 -26.31
C SER A 265 18.40 -11.55 -27.54
N GLU A 266 17.52 -10.56 -27.38
CA GLU A 266 16.75 -9.97 -28.48
C GLU A 266 16.92 -8.45 -28.47
N LYS A 267 17.21 -7.84 -29.63
CA LYS A 267 17.26 -6.36 -29.79
C LYS A 267 18.07 -5.62 -28.72
N ASN A 268 19.22 -6.18 -28.32
CA ASN A 268 20.10 -5.61 -27.30
C ASN A 268 19.50 -5.59 -25.87
N LYS A 269 18.47 -6.41 -25.63
CA LYS A 269 17.86 -6.68 -24.34
C LYS A 269 18.01 -8.15 -23.98
N THR A 270 17.95 -8.45 -22.69
CA THR A 270 17.97 -9.83 -22.20
C THR A 270 16.57 -10.24 -21.80
N HIS A 271 16.07 -11.32 -22.39
CA HIS A 271 14.83 -11.97 -21.99
C HIS A 271 15.17 -13.17 -21.11
N LEU A 272 14.47 -13.26 -19.99
CA LEU A 272 14.67 -14.29 -18.98
C LEU A 272 13.32 -14.93 -18.65
N PHE A 273 13.10 -16.15 -19.15
CA PHE A 273 11.95 -16.94 -18.75
C PHE A 273 12.34 -17.89 -17.64
N ILE A 274 11.67 -17.78 -16.50
CA ILE A 274 11.89 -18.60 -15.31
C ILE A 274 10.69 -19.52 -15.13
N ASP A 275 10.97 -20.82 -15.08
CA ASP A 275 10.00 -21.86 -14.78
C ASP A 275 10.48 -22.66 -13.55
N SER A 276 9.73 -22.51 -12.46
CA SER A 276 9.97 -23.26 -11.23
C SER A 276 9.33 -24.67 -11.23
N ASN A 277 8.87 -25.13 -12.40
CA ASN A 277 8.15 -26.38 -12.57
C ASN A 277 6.90 -26.39 -11.67
N ASN A 278 6.83 -27.29 -10.70
CA ASN A 278 5.69 -27.39 -9.77
C ASN A 278 5.92 -26.64 -8.45
N ARG A 279 7.07 -25.96 -8.26
CA ARG A 279 7.42 -25.35 -6.98
C ARG A 279 6.77 -23.99 -6.79
N ARG A 280 6.03 -23.88 -5.69
CA ARG A 280 5.43 -22.64 -5.22
C ARG A 280 6.48 -21.69 -4.65
N ARG A 281 6.85 -20.67 -5.42
CA ARG A 281 7.86 -19.69 -5.01
C ARG A 281 7.67 -18.34 -5.67
N SER A 282 8.11 -17.28 -4.99
CA SER A 282 8.15 -15.93 -5.54
C SER A 282 9.47 -15.68 -6.27
N ILE A 283 9.56 -14.57 -7.03
CA ILE A 283 10.81 -14.17 -7.69
C ILE A 283 11.91 -13.86 -6.67
N LEU A 284 11.54 -13.27 -5.52
CA LEU A 284 12.49 -12.96 -4.45
C LEU A 284 13.09 -14.25 -3.89
N ASP A 285 12.25 -15.25 -3.67
CA ASP A 285 12.73 -16.55 -3.24
C ASP A 285 13.62 -17.22 -4.30
N PHE A 286 13.24 -17.12 -5.59
CA PHE A 286 14.04 -17.64 -6.70
C PHE A 286 15.44 -17.04 -6.74
N PHE A 287 15.55 -15.72 -6.79
CA PHE A 287 16.85 -15.05 -6.88
C PHE A 287 17.69 -15.17 -5.61
N THR A 288 17.06 -15.28 -4.42
CA THR A 288 17.82 -15.56 -3.19
C THR A 288 18.42 -16.96 -3.15
N HIS A 289 17.86 -17.93 -3.89
CA HIS A 289 18.44 -19.27 -4.04
C HIS A 289 19.44 -19.37 -5.20
N TYR A 290 19.21 -18.62 -6.28
CA TYR A 290 20.09 -18.61 -7.46
C TYR A 290 20.60 -17.18 -7.73
N PRO A 291 21.45 -16.63 -6.84
CA PRO A 291 21.93 -15.25 -6.93
C PRO A 291 22.70 -14.96 -8.22
N PHE A 292 23.32 -15.98 -8.83
CA PHE A 292 24.10 -15.85 -10.06
C PHE A 292 23.26 -15.45 -11.30
N PHE A 293 21.93 -15.53 -11.24
CA PHE A 293 21.06 -14.98 -12.29
C PHE A 293 20.70 -13.50 -12.11
N VAL A 294 20.88 -12.92 -10.92
CA VAL A 294 20.49 -11.54 -10.65
C VAL A 294 21.13 -10.53 -11.61
N PRO A 295 22.42 -10.65 -12.01
CA PRO A 295 23.03 -9.74 -12.97
C PRO A 295 22.32 -9.64 -14.34
N LEU A 296 21.47 -10.62 -14.68
CA LEU A 296 20.69 -10.60 -15.92
C LEU A 296 19.57 -9.56 -15.89
N ILE A 297 18.98 -9.31 -14.72
CA ILE A 297 17.80 -8.44 -14.55
C ILE A 297 18.14 -7.12 -13.87
N VAL A 298 19.20 -7.09 -13.07
CA VAL A 298 19.57 -5.95 -12.24
C VAL A 298 21.08 -5.75 -12.36
N ARG A 299 21.51 -4.50 -12.54
CA ARG A 299 22.92 -4.10 -12.59
C ARG A 299 23.16 -2.91 -11.65
N ASP A 300 24.44 -2.72 -11.33
CA ASP A 300 24.97 -1.55 -10.62
C ASP A 300 24.82 -0.27 -11.44
#